data_AF-A0A058ZUE8-F1
#
_entry.id   AF-A0A058ZUE8-F1
#
_cell.length_a   1.000
_cell.length_b   1.000
_cell.length_c   1.000
_cell.angle_alpha   90.00
_cell.angle_beta   90.00
_cell.angle_gamma   90.00
#
_symmetry.space_group_name_H-M   'P 1'
#
loop_
_entity.id
_entity.type
_entity.pdbx_description
1 polymer ?
#
loop_
_entity_poly.entity_id
_entity_poly.type
_entity_poly.pdbx_seq_one_letter_code
_entity_poly.pdbx_strand_id
1 'polypeptide(L)'
;LSPELNLSRREVYKASANDLKPPTWPGETLKPPKGWVMPISGKKLRIGVPKKDGFDEFFKIEWDPHTGVPSYSGFAHDMFMAVLDTLPFAIPYKYIPYMNESRQSAGTYDDMLFEI
;
A
#
# COMPACT_ATOMS: atom_id res chain seq x y z
N LEU A 1 -32.77 25.31 49.90
CA LEU A 1 -31.41 25.64 50.40
C LEU A 1 -30.42 25.02 49.42
N SER A 2 -30.02 25.79 48.41
CA SER A 2 -29.03 25.37 47.42
C SER A 2 -27.65 25.76 47.94
N PRO A 3 -26.60 24.90 47.85
CA PRO A 3 -25.27 25.33 48.25
C PRO A 3 -24.70 26.26 47.17
N GLU A 4 -24.35 27.48 47.55
CA GLU A 4 -23.64 28.41 46.68
C GLU A 4 -22.19 27.94 46.47
N LEU A 5 -21.77 27.85 45.22
CA LEU A 5 -20.37 27.61 44.85
C LEU A 5 -19.61 28.93 44.96
N ASN A 6 -18.83 29.08 46.04
CA ASN A 6 -17.86 30.16 46.19
C ASN A 6 -16.79 30.06 45.09
N LEU A 7 -16.96 30.86 44.04
CA LEU A 7 -16.03 31.02 42.91
C LEU A 7 -14.84 31.91 43.30
N SER A 8 -14.08 31.53 44.33
CA SER A 8 -12.87 32.25 44.76
C SER A 8 -11.61 31.39 44.74
N ARG A 9 -11.43 30.62 43.66
CA ARG A 9 -10.10 30.29 43.12
C ARG A 9 -10.28 29.78 41.69
N ARG A 10 -10.05 30.63 40.68
CA ARG A 10 -9.68 30.10 39.37
C ARG A 10 -8.28 29.52 39.52
N GLU A 11 -8.20 28.25 39.89
CA GLU A 11 -6.98 27.49 39.63
C GLU A 11 -6.87 27.40 38.12
N VAL A 12 -5.99 28.23 37.55
CA VAL A 12 -5.62 28.14 36.15
C VAL A 12 -4.85 26.83 36.03
N TYR A 13 -5.54 25.75 35.70
CA TYR A 13 -4.95 24.46 35.41
C TYR A 13 -4.03 24.61 34.19
N LYS A 14 -2.76 24.89 34.44
CA LYS A 14 -1.70 24.84 33.44
C LYS A 14 -1.24 23.40 33.32
N ALA A 15 -1.96 22.61 32.53
CA ALA A 15 -1.46 21.31 32.12
C ALA A 15 -0.45 21.51 30.98
N SER A 16 0.81 21.14 31.20
CA SER A 16 1.82 21.08 30.14
C SER A 16 1.91 19.68 29.58
N ALA A 17 2.10 19.54 28.26
CA ALA A 17 2.35 18.24 27.64
C ALA A 17 3.63 17.57 28.19
N ASN A 18 4.56 18.36 28.72
CA ASN A 18 5.81 17.87 29.32
C ASN A 18 5.60 17.20 30.70
N ASP A 19 4.46 17.43 31.34
CA ASP A 19 4.13 16.84 32.64
C ASP A 19 3.49 15.43 32.48
N LEU A 20 3.24 15.00 31.24
CA LEU A 20 2.64 13.71 30.92
C LEU A 20 3.71 12.61 30.85
N LYS A 21 3.37 11.43 31.38
CA LYS A 21 4.19 10.23 31.14
C LYS A 21 4.11 9.83 29.66
N PRO A 22 5.20 9.28 29.08
CA PRO A 22 5.15 8.75 27.73
C PRO A 22 4.03 7.71 27.57
N PRO A 23 3.36 7.67 26.41
CA PRO A 23 2.30 6.69 26.17
C PRO A 23 2.88 5.27 26.11
N THR A 24 2.18 4.32 26.75
CA THR A 24 2.48 2.89 26.63
C THR A 24 1.71 2.31 25.46
N TRP A 25 2.42 1.73 24.49
CA TRP A 25 1.86 1.07 23.33
C TRP A 25 1.50 -0.40 23.63
N PRO A 26 0.58 -1.01 22.85
CA PRO A 26 0.28 -2.44 22.97
C PRO A 26 1.54 -3.30 22.96
N GLY A 27 1.60 -4.31 23.83
CA GLY A 27 2.82 -5.11 24.07
C GLY A 27 3.77 -4.51 25.12
N GLU A 28 3.28 -3.62 25.98
CA GLU A 28 4.00 -3.04 27.12
C GLU A 28 5.31 -2.31 26.73
N THR A 29 5.27 -1.52 25.65
CA THR A 29 6.45 -0.82 25.14
C THR A 29 6.25 0.69 25.07
N LEU A 30 7.31 1.45 25.36
CA LEU A 30 7.34 2.91 25.15
C LEU A 30 7.79 3.29 23.73
N LYS A 31 8.27 2.30 22.94
CA LYS A 31 8.65 2.53 21.55
C LYS A 31 7.39 2.70 20.72
N PRO A 32 7.22 3.81 19.99
CA PRO A 32 6.08 3.94 19.09
C PRO A 32 6.09 2.78 18.09
N PRO A 33 4.94 2.15 17.83
CA PRO A 33 4.84 1.14 16.81
C PRO A 33 5.27 1.78 15.48
N LYS A 34 5.95 1.01 14.64
CA LYS A 34 6.44 1.50 13.34
C LYS A 34 5.31 1.89 12.37
N GLY A 35 4.04 1.70 12.74
CA GLY A 35 2.86 2.06 11.94
C GLY A 35 2.53 1.02 10.87
N TRP A 36 1.97 1.48 9.75
CA TRP A 36 1.65 0.71 8.52
C TRP A 36 2.89 0.17 7.79
N VAL A 37 3.93 -0.22 8.51
CA VAL A 37 4.97 -1.06 7.92
C VAL A 37 4.29 -2.39 7.65
N MET A 38 3.91 -2.61 6.39
CA MET A 38 3.39 -3.89 5.93
C MET A 38 4.36 -4.96 6.45
N PRO A 39 3.91 -5.90 7.30
CA PRO A 39 4.78 -6.98 7.69
C PRO A 39 5.25 -7.60 6.38
N ILE A 40 6.57 -7.63 6.18
CA ILE A 40 7.22 -8.23 5.01
C ILE A 40 7.07 -9.76 5.08
N SER A 41 6.01 -10.25 5.72
CA SER A 41 5.63 -11.64 5.90
C SER A 41 5.16 -12.20 4.57
N GLY A 42 6.11 -12.45 3.67
CA GLY A 42 6.09 -13.40 2.55
C GLY A 42 5.11 -13.15 1.41
N LYS A 43 4.03 -12.37 1.60
CA LYS A 43 3.00 -12.15 0.58
C LYS A 43 3.43 -11.00 -0.34
N LYS A 44 3.65 -11.34 -1.61
CA LYS A 44 3.92 -10.37 -2.68
C LYS A 44 2.63 -9.65 -3.07
N LEU A 45 2.72 -8.34 -3.31
CA LEU A 45 1.68 -7.57 -3.97
C LEU A 45 1.36 -8.20 -5.33
N ARG A 46 0.10 -8.54 -5.57
CA ARG A 46 -0.38 -9.09 -6.84
C ARG A 46 -0.91 -7.93 -7.67
N ILE A 47 -0.36 -7.74 -8.86
CA ILE A 47 -0.75 -6.66 -9.77
C ILE A 47 -1.36 -7.30 -11.02
N GLY A 48 -2.68 -7.19 -11.18
CA GLY A 48 -3.35 -7.63 -12.39
C GLY A 48 -3.00 -6.70 -13.55
N VAL A 49 -2.63 -7.28 -14.69
CA VAL A 49 -2.29 -6.51 -15.89
C VAL A 49 -3.10 -7.00 -17.08
N PRO A 50 -3.89 -6.13 -17.72
CA PRO A 50 -4.72 -6.50 -18.86
C PRO A 50 -3.84 -6.72 -20.08
N LYS A 51 -4.10 -7.78 -20.86
CA LYS A 51 -3.49 -7.94 -22.19
C LYS A 51 -4.39 -7.29 -23.23
N LYS A 52 -3.99 -6.12 -23.75
CA LYS A 52 -4.72 -5.42 -24.81
C LYS A 52 -3.83 -5.23 -26.02
N ASP A 53 -4.22 -5.81 -27.16
CA ASP A 53 -3.47 -5.63 -28.40
C ASP A 53 -3.63 -4.20 -28.94
N GLY A 54 -2.53 -3.62 -29.43
CA GLY A 54 -2.50 -2.28 -30.04
C GLY A 54 -2.44 -1.10 -29.06
N PHE A 55 -2.21 -1.33 -27.76
CA PHE A 55 -2.04 -0.29 -26.73
C PHE A 55 -0.84 -0.59 -25.82
N ASP A 56 0.28 -0.95 -26.44
CA ASP A 56 1.50 -1.37 -25.75
C ASP A 56 2.25 -0.21 -25.07
N GLU A 57 1.92 1.04 -25.40
CA GLU A 57 2.53 2.24 -24.81
C GLU A 57 2.24 2.37 -23.31
N PHE A 58 1.07 1.93 -22.87
CA PHE A 58 0.66 2.00 -21.48
C PHE A 58 1.20 0.83 -20.66
N PHE A 59 1.03 -0.39 -21.15
CA PHE A 59 1.55 -1.59 -20.50
C PHE A 59 1.72 -2.71 -21.53
N LYS A 60 2.96 -3.12 -21.76
CA LYS A 60 3.32 -4.18 -22.69
C LYS A 60 3.77 -5.42 -21.94
N ILE A 61 3.36 -6.58 -22.46
CA ILE A 61 3.81 -7.89 -22.01
C ILE A 61 4.46 -8.57 -23.20
N GLU A 62 5.75 -8.87 -23.10
CA GLU A 62 6.49 -9.63 -24.08
C GLU A 62 6.93 -10.96 -23.47
N TRP A 63 6.89 -12.02 -24.27
CA TRP A 63 7.26 -13.34 -23.80
C TRP A 63 8.54 -13.77 -24.49
N ASP A 64 9.56 -14.10 -23.70
CA ASP A 64 10.78 -14.65 -24.24
C ASP A 64 10.47 -16.01 -24.91
N PRO A 65 10.79 -16.20 -26.21
CA PRO A 65 10.41 -17.38 -26.96
C PRO A 65 11.19 -18.65 -26.55
N HIS A 66 12.31 -18.49 -25.85
CA HIS A 66 13.18 -19.60 -25.43
C HIS A 66 12.87 -20.07 -24.01
N THR A 67 12.62 -19.14 -23.09
CA THR A 67 12.40 -19.41 -21.66
C THR A 67 10.92 -19.38 -21.27
N GLY A 68 10.07 -18.73 -22.07
CA GLY A 68 8.66 -18.52 -21.76
C GLY A 68 8.43 -17.58 -20.57
N VAL A 69 9.45 -16.85 -20.12
CA VAL A 69 9.33 -15.86 -19.04
C VAL A 69 8.83 -14.53 -19.62
N PRO A 70 7.85 -13.86 -18.98
CA PRO A 70 7.37 -12.57 -19.44
C PRO A 70 8.28 -11.42 -18.98
N SER A 71 8.49 -10.45 -19.86
CA SER A 71 9.01 -9.11 -19.55
C SER A 71 7.88 -8.08 -19.65
N TYR A 72 8.06 -6.97 -18.93
CA TYR A 72 7.07 -5.90 -18.81
C TYR A 72 7.71 -4.55 -19.14
N SER A 73 6.97 -3.70 -19.82
CA SER A 73 7.39 -2.33 -20.15
C SER A 73 6.18 -1.42 -20.36
N GLY A 74 6.40 -0.13 -20.60
CA GLY A 74 5.35 0.85 -20.89
C GLY A 74 5.11 1.81 -19.73
N PHE A 75 4.37 2.88 -19.99
CA PHE A 75 4.23 4.01 -19.08
C PHE A 75 3.84 3.62 -17.64
N ALA A 76 2.84 2.75 -17.47
CA ALA A 76 2.36 2.36 -16.16
C ALA A 76 3.36 1.46 -15.41
N HIS A 77 4.15 0.65 -16.14
CA HIS A 77 5.26 -0.10 -15.56
C HIS A 77 6.37 0.84 -15.08
N ASP A 78 6.82 1.75 -15.95
CA ASP A 78 7.93 2.67 -15.66
C ASP A 78 7.60 3.61 -14.50
N MET A 79 6.37 4.13 -14.48
CA MET A 79 5.86 4.93 -13.36
C MET A 79 5.86 4.14 -12.06
N PHE A 80 5.41 2.88 -12.08
CA PHE A 80 5.40 2.03 -10.90
C PHE A 80 6.82 1.76 -10.38
N MET A 81 7.79 1.49 -11.26
CA MET A 81 9.19 1.30 -10.88
C MET A 81 9.79 2.57 -10.26
N ALA A 82 9.53 3.75 -10.86
CA ALA A 82 9.99 5.03 -10.30
C ALA A 82 9.42 5.32 -8.90
N VAL A 83 8.15 4.95 -8.67
CA VAL A 83 7.54 5.03 -7.34
C VAL A 83 8.24 4.07 -6.37
N LEU A 84 8.46 2.81 -6.77
CA LEU A 84 9.16 1.83 -5.92
C LEU A 84 10.56 2.29 -5.51
N ASP A 85 11.31 2.91 -6.43
CA ASP A 85 12.65 3.44 -6.17
C ASP A 85 12.65 4.59 -5.15
N THR A 86 11.53 5.32 -5.03
CA THR A 86 11.38 6.45 -4.11
C THR A 86 10.91 6.01 -2.73
N LEU A 87 10.29 4.83 -2.60
CA LEU A 87 9.70 4.40 -1.34
C LEU A 87 10.78 4.03 -0.31
N PRO A 88 10.58 4.39 0.98
CA PRO A 88 11.54 4.08 2.04
C PRO A 88 11.52 2.60 2.47
N PHE A 89 10.86 1.72 1.72
CA PHE A 89 10.74 0.30 1.97
C PHE A 89 10.52 -0.47 0.67
N ALA A 90 11.00 -1.72 0.63
CA ALA A 90 10.77 -2.61 -0.49
C ALA A 90 9.34 -3.14 -0.50
N ILE A 91 8.72 -3.20 -1.67
CA ILE A 91 7.44 -3.87 -1.90
C ILE A 91 7.70 -5.06 -2.82
N PRO A 92 7.77 -6.30 -2.31
CA PRO A 92 7.81 -7.47 -3.18
C PRO A 92 6.51 -7.55 -3.99
N TYR A 93 6.59 -7.65 -5.31
CA TYR A 93 5.42 -7.72 -6.19
C TYR A 93 5.53 -8.86 -7.20
N LYS A 94 4.41 -9.19 -7.83
CA LYS A 94 4.33 -10.00 -9.04
C LYS A 94 3.20 -9.50 -9.93
N TYR A 95 3.47 -9.42 -11.21
CA TYR A 95 2.43 -9.18 -12.21
C TYR A 95 1.66 -10.47 -12.49
N ILE A 96 0.36 -10.32 -12.75
CA ILE A 96 -0.55 -11.40 -13.11
C ILE A 96 -1.25 -10.98 -14.40
N PRO A 97 -0.76 -11.44 -15.56
CA PRO A 97 -1.40 -11.17 -16.84
C PRO A 97 -2.82 -11.74 -16.86
N TYR A 98 -3.79 -10.91 -17.21
CA TYR A 98 -5.17 -11.32 -17.41
C TYR A 98 -5.35 -11.79 -18.86
N MET A 99 -5.10 -13.08 -19.06
CA MET A 99 -5.02 -13.69 -20.39
C MET A 99 -5.46 -15.16 -20.37
N ASN A 100 -5.89 -15.67 -21.51
CA ASN A 100 -6.23 -17.08 -21.72
C ASN A 100 -4.98 -17.93 -22.02
N GLU A 101 -5.18 -19.25 -22.24
CA GLU A 101 -4.10 -20.20 -22.54
C GLU A 101 -3.29 -19.82 -23.80
N SER A 102 -3.94 -19.17 -24.76
CA SER A 102 -3.34 -18.66 -26.00
C SER A 102 -2.66 -17.29 -25.83
N ARG A 103 -2.51 -16.78 -24.59
CA ARG A 103 -1.93 -15.46 -24.25
C ARG A 103 -2.67 -14.26 -24.86
N GLN A 104 -3.94 -14.42 -25.17
CA GLN A 104 -4.84 -13.34 -25.58
C GLN A 104 -5.63 -12.85 -24.38
N SER A 105 -6.27 -11.68 -24.49
CA SER A 105 -7.11 -11.15 -23.39
C SER A 105 -8.11 -12.19 -22.88
N ALA A 106 -8.20 -12.35 -21.56
CA ALA A 106 -9.16 -13.28 -20.93
C ALA A 106 -10.58 -12.69 -20.78
N GLY A 107 -10.74 -11.38 -20.93
CA GLY A 107 -12.01 -10.70 -20.72
C GLY A 107 -11.89 -9.19 -20.81
N THR A 108 -12.86 -8.50 -20.21
CA THR A 108 -12.86 -7.04 -20.10
C THR A 108 -12.10 -6.56 -18.85
N TYR A 109 -11.93 -5.24 -18.73
CA TYR A 109 -11.39 -4.66 -17.50
C TYR A 109 -12.29 -4.90 -16.28
N ASP A 110 -13.61 -4.87 -16.48
CA ASP A 110 -14.56 -5.09 -15.39
C ASP A 110 -14.44 -6.53 -14.88
N ASP A 111 -14.41 -7.51 -15.79
CA ASP A 111 -14.21 -8.93 -15.44
C ASP A 111 -12.91 -9.13 -14.66
N MET A 112 -11.83 -8.52 -15.15
CA MET A 112 -10.54 -8.54 -14.48
C MET A 112 -10.67 -8.03 -13.04
N LEU A 113 -11.26 -6.85 -12.83
CA LEU A 113 -11.39 -6.25 -11.50
C LEU A 113 -12.23 -7.09 -10.52
N PHE A 114 -13.21 -7.85 -11.01
CA PHE A 114 -13.98 -8.77 -10.16
C PHE A 114 -13.19 -10.00 -9.71
N GLU A 115 -12.15 -10.40 -10.44
CA GLU A 115 -11.42 -11.66 -10.19
C GLU A 115 -10.16 -11.54 -9.32
N ILE A 116 -9.51 -10.36 -9.23
CA ILE A 116 -8.16 -10.22 -8.64
C ILE A 116 -8.12 -9.90 -7.16
#